data_AF-A0A1Y3NSD9-F1
#
_entry.id   AF-A0A1Y3NSD9-F1
#
_cell.length_a   1.000
_cell.length_b   1.000
_cell.length_c   1.000
_cell.angle_alpha   90.00
_cell.angle_beta   90.00
_cell.angle_gamma   90.00
#
_symmetry.space_group_name_H-M   'P 1'
#
loop_
_entity.id
_entity.type
_entity.pdbx_description
1 polymer ?
#
loop_
_entity_poly.entity_id
_entity_poly.type
_entity_poly.pdbx_seq_one_letter_code
_entity_poly.pdbx_strand_id
1 'polypeptide(L)'
;PYEDIYQDLLKKDVNLYTQNGLLKMLDRNKKIKRAPERFQDSTGIFDIIFTCEERCFDAVCEDLINRGCENNKPVHVINIEIKDNHEDAAIGGQLITKLATMLESISNEDVGCNVENTIEEFQKETNCSILHSLSYY
;
A
#
# COMPACT_ATOMS: atom_id res chain seq x y z
N PRO A 1 -0.98 19.12 -9.57
CA PRO A 1 -1.67 17.90 -9.05
C PRO A 1 -1.99 16.89 -10.19
N TYR A 2 -2.62 15.74 -9.96
CA TYR A 2 -2.78 14.70 -11.01
C TYR A 2 -3.37 15.23 -12.33
N GLU A 3 -4.27 16.22 -12.26
CA GLU A 3 -4.81 16.93 -13.44
C GLU A 3 -3.71 17.64 -14.24
N ASP A 4 -2.76 18.33 -13.58
CA ASP A 4 -1.66 19.00 -14.28
C ASP A 4 -0.75 17.99 -14.99
N ILE A 5 -0.48 16.84 -14.36
CA ILE A 5 0.31 15.75 -14.97
C ILE A 5 -0.45 15.23 -16.20
N TYR A 6 -1.76 15.01 -16.07
CA TYR A 6 -2.62 14.57 -17.16
C TYR A 6 -2.59 15.55 -18.34
N GLN A 7 -2.75 16.86 -18.08
CA GLN A 7 -2.71 17.90 -19.11
C GLN A 7 -1.32 18.06 -19.75
N ASP A 8 -0.24 17.91 -18.98
CA ASP A 8 1.13 17.93 -19.51
C ASP A 8 1.38 16.76 -20.46
N LEU A 9 0.99 15.53 -20.09
CA LEU A 9 1.12 14.36 -20.95
C LEU A 9 0.25 14.46 -22.21
N LEU A 10 -0.97 15.00 -22.09
CA LEU A 10 -1.82 15.28 -23.25
C LEU A 10 -1.15 16.23 -24.25
N LYS A 11 -0.47 17.28 -23.76
CA LYS A 11 0.23 18.24 -24.62
C LYS A 11 1.47 17.65 -25.29
N LYS A 12 2.12 16.67 -24.65
CA LYS A 12 3.33 16.03 -25.14
C LYS A 12 3.04 15.01 -26.24
N ASP A 13 2.28 13.97 -25.93
CA ASP A 13 1.91 12.92 -26.92
C ASP A 13 0.70 12.11 -26.44
N VAL A 14 -0.49 12.49 -26.89
CA VAL A 14 -1.74 11.80 -26.54
C VAL A 14 -1.72 10.32 -26.93
N ASN A 15 -1.17 9.99 -28.10
CA ASN A 15 -1.24 8.64 -28.64
C ASN A 15 -0.37 7.69 -27.81
N LEU A 16 0.87 8.09 -27.54
CA LEU A 16 1.81 7.32 -26.73
C LEU A 16 1.25 7.07 -25.31
N TYR A 17 0.79 8.12 -24.63
CA TYR A 17 0.32 8.02 -23.25
C TYR A 17 -1.09 7.42 -23.09
N THR A 18 -1.84 7.32 -24.19
CA THR A 18 -3.08 6.52 -24.25
C THR A 18 -2.73 5.04 -24.40
N GLN A 19 -1.81 4.70 -25.31
CA GLN A 19 -1.44 3.30 -25.61
C GLN A 19 -0.78 2.60 -24.42
N ASN A 20 0.08 3.29 -23.66
CA ASN A 20 0.70 2.72 -22.46
C ASN A 20 -0.20 2.76 -21.20
N GLY A 21 -1.42 3.31 -21.32
CA GLY A 21 -2.41 3.36 -20.25
C GLY A 21 -2.20 4.45 -19.18
N LEU A 22 -1.17 5.29 -19.28
CA LEU A 22 -0.88 6.32 -18.28
C LEU A 22 -2.01 7.35 -18.15
N LEU A 23 -2.58 7.82 -19.26
CA LEU A 23 -3.69 8.78 -19.21
C LEU A 23 -4.91 8.18 -18.51
N LYS A 24 -5.22 6.90 -18.78
CA LYS A 24 -6.33 6.19 -18.11
C LYS A 24 -6.07 6.03 -16.61
N MET A 25 -4.82 5.73 -16.21
CA MET A 25 -4.44 5.64 -14.80
C MET A 25 -4.57 7.00 -14.10
N LEU A 26 -4.06 8.07 -14.71
CA LEU A 26 -4.13 9.42 -14.14
C LEU A 26 -5.58 9.91 -13.99
N ASP A 27 -6.44 9.61 -14.97
CA ASP A 27 -7.87 9.92 -14.90
C ASP A 27 -8.57 9.18 -13.75
N ARG A 28 -8.19 7.93 -13.48
CA ARG A 28 -8.63 7.18 -12.30
C ARG A 28 -8.13 7.84 -11.01
N ASN A 29 -6.83 8.13 -10.91
CA ASN A 29 -6.22 8.63 -9.69
C ASN A 29 -6.77 10.00 -9.27
N LYS A 30 -7.01 10.91 -10.22
CA LYS A 30 -7.57 12.25 -9.93
C LYS A 30 -9.01 12.22 -9.39
N LYS A 31 -9.77 11.16 -9.70
CA LYS A 31 -11.11 10.94 -9.13
C LYS A 31 -11.07 10.47 -7.68
N ILE A 32 -9.96 9.87 -7.26
CA ILE A 32 -9.75 9.39 -5.90
C ILE A 32 -9.18 10.49 -5.01
N LYS A 33 -8.12 11.18 -5.46
CA LYS A 33 -7.48 12.26 -4.71
C LYS A 33 -6.80 13.30 -5.60
N ARG A 34 -6.51 14.48 -5.03
CA ARG A 34 -5.95 15.62 -5.76
C ARG A 34 -4.54 15.36 -6.30
N ALA A 35 -3.65 14.81 -5.48
CA ALA A 35 -2.23 14.66 -5.78
C ALA A 35 -1.65 13.38 -5.14
N PRO A 36 -0.54 12.84 -5.64
CA PRO A 36 0.24 11.86 -4.89
C PRO A 36 0.75 12.47 -3.58
N GLU A 37 0.92 11.63 -2.57
CA GLU A 37 1.35 12.03 -1.22
C GLU A 37 2.54 11.18 -0.84
N ARG A 38 3.50 11.78 -0.16
CA ARG A 38 4.68 11.12 0.36
C ARG A 38 4.40 10.68 1.80
N PHE A 39 4.68 9.42 2.11
CA PHE A 39 4.39 8.85 3.43
C PHE A 39 5.16 9.57 4.55
N GLN A 40 6.43 9.90 4.33
CA GLN A 40 7.29 10.57 5.31
C GLN A 40 6.77 11.97 5.73
N ASP A 41 5.97 12.61 4.88
CA ASP A 41 5.39 13.93 5.18
C ASP A 41 4.01 13.81 5.87
N SER A 42 3.45 12.59 5.96
CA SER A 42 2.14 12.34 6.56
C SER A 42 2.22 12.21 8.07
N THR A 43 1.29 12.83 8.79
CA THR A 43 1.11 12.65 10.25
C THR A 43 -0.01 11.68 10.61
N GLY A 44 -0.53 10.93 9.62
CA GLY A 44 -1.60 9.96 9.84
C GLY A 44 -1.15 8.81 10.75
N ILE A 45 -2.03 8.37 11.63
CA ILE A 45 -1.85 7.18 12.48
C ILE A 45 -2.72 6.07 11.88
N PHE A 46 -2.14 4.90 11.65
CA PHE A 46 -2.77 3.75 11.02
C PHE A 46 -2.51 2.49 11.83
N ASP A 47 -3.50 1.60 11.95
CA ASP A 47 -3.29 0.33 12.65
C ASP A 47 -2.50 -0.68 11.78
N ILE A 48 -2.72 -0.64 10.46
CA ILE A 48 -2.08 -1.51 9.47
C ILE A 48 -1.61 -0.67 8.28
N ILE A 49 -0.39 -0.91 7.81
CA ILE A 49 0.20 -0.32 6.61
C ILE A 49 0.56 -1.45 5.64
N PHE A 50 0.06 -1.37 4.41
CA PHE A 50 0.46 -2.25 3.32
C PHE A 50 1.50 -1.59 2.43
N THR A 51 2.57 -2.32 2.11
CA THR A 51 3.58 -1.94 1.12
C THR A 51 3.57 -2.91 -0.05
N CYS A 52 3.92 -2.40 -1.23
CA CYS A 52 3.82 -3.15 -2.49
C CYS A 52 5.17 -3.69 -3.01
N GLU A 53 6.28 -3.34 -2.36
CA GLU A 53 7.62 -3.81 -2.67
C GLU A 53 8.53 -3.70 -1.44
N GLU A 54 9.54 -4.55 -1.35
CA GLU A 54 10.49 -4.60 -0.22
C GLU A 54 11.19 -3.26 0.06
N ARG A 55 11.55 -2.50 -0.98
CA ARG A 55 12.17 -1.18 -0.80
C ARG A 55 11.25 -0.18 -0.12
N CYS A 56 9.96 -0.23 -0.43
CA CYS A 56 8.96 0.61 0.22
C CYS A 56 8.74 0.16 1.67
N PHE A 57 8.78 -1.14 1.94
CA PHE A 57 8.71 -1.71 3.29
C PHE A 57 9.85 -1.20 4.19
N ASP A 58 11.09 -1.29 3.72
CA ASP A 58 12.26 -0.82 4.45
C ASP A 58 12.18 0.68 4.73
N ALA A 59 11.80 1.47 3.71
CA ALA A 59 11.67 2.92 3.84
C ALA A 59 10.57 3.34 4.83
N VAL A 60 9.47 2.58 4.93
CA VAL A 60 8.41 2.82 5.92
C VAL A 60 8.88 2.44 7.32
N CYS A 61 9.52 1.28 7.48
CA CYS A 61 10.04 0.84 8.77
C CYS A 61 11.08 1.83 9.34
N GLU A 62 12.03 2.28 8.51
CA GLU A 62 13.04 3.27 8.90
C GLU A 62 12.39 4.61 9.31
N ASP A 63 11.40 5.08 8.54
CA ASP A 63 10.70 6.33 8.85
C ASP A 63 9.92 6.24 10.17
N LEU A 64 9.24 5.12 10.45
CA LEU A 64 8.53 4.92 11.71
C LEU A 64 9.49 4.90 12.91
N ILE A 65 10.65 4.27 12.78
CA ILE A 65 11.69 4.29 13.83
C ILE A 65 12.18 5.72 14.08
N ASN A 66 12.38 6.51 13.02
CA ASN A 66 12.87 7.88 13.12
C ASN A 66 11.84 8.86 13.72
N ARG A 67 10.54 8.55 13.67
CA ARG A 67 9.47 9.39 14.24
C ARG A 67 9.38 9.35 15.77
N GLY A 68 10.02 8.38 16.43
CA GLY A 68 10.32 8.48 17.86
C GLY A 68 9.29 7.92 18.85
N CYS A 69 8.43 6.96 18.45
CA CYS A 69 7.54 6.19 19.34
C CYS A 69 6.78 7.01 20.42
N GLU A 70 6.34 8.23 20.10
CA GLU A 70 5.77 9.15 21.08
C GLU A 70 4.40 8.70 21.60
N ASN A 71 3.65 7.96 20.79
CA ASN A 71 2.28 7.56 21.11
C ASN A 71 2.18 6.16 21.70
N ASN A 72 3.26 5.35 21.63
CA ASN A 72 3.29 3.92 21.98
C ASN A 72 2.14 3.13 21.35
N LYS A 73 1.69 3.54 20.16
CA LYS A 73 0.62 2.84 19.43
C LYS A 73 1.24 1.84 18.45
N PRO A 74 0.90 0.55 18.54
CA PRO A 74 1.41 -0.44 17.60
C PRO A 74 0.85 -0.19 16.20
N VAL A 75 1.68 -0.46 15.20
CA VAL A 75 1.31 -0.47 13.79
C VAL A 75 1.93 -1.67 13.10
N HIS A 76 1.11 -2.42 12.38
CA HIS A 76 1.56 -3.56 11.61
C HIS A 76 1.92 -3.13 10.20
N VAL A 77 3.18 -3.30 9.81
CA VAL A 77 3.64 -3.07 8.44
C VAL A 77 3.69 -4.42 7.73
N ILE A 78 2.98 -4.55 6.61
CA ILE A 78 2.85 -5.79 5.84
C ILE A 78 3.27 -5.51 4.39
N ASN A 79 4.27 -6.25 3.89
CA ASN A 79 4.69 -6.18 2.49
C ASN A 79 4.07 -7.30 1.67
N ILE A 80 3.46 -6.96 0.54
CA ILE A 80 3.06 -7.89 -0.50
C ILE A 80 3.78 -7.46 -1.77
N GLU A 81 4.66 -8.31 -2.28
CA GLU A 81 5.45 -8.02 -3.48
C GLU A 81 4.53 -7.99 -4.72
N ILE A 82 4.39 -6.81 -5.33
CA ILE A 82 3.56 -6.57 -6.50
C ILE A 82 4.42 -5.94 -7.58
N LYS A 83 4.49 -6.57 -8.76
CA LYS A 83 5.25 -6.03 -9.89
C LYS A 83 4.61 -4.73 -10.38
N ASP A 84 5.45 -3.78 -10.79
CA ASP A 84 5.01 -2.48 -11.31
C ASP A 84 4.48 -2.58 -12.76
N ASN A 85 3.30 -3.18 -12.89
CA ASN A 85 2.51 -3.17 -14.11
C ASN A 85 1.02 -3.16 -13.79
N HIS A 86 0.18 -2.79 -14.77
CA HIS A 86 -1.26 -2.60 -14.53
C HIS A 86 -2.01 -3.89 -14.18
N GLU A 87 -1.57 -5.03 -14.69
CA GLU A 87 -2.23 -6.33 -14.50
C GLU A 87 -1.95 -6.89 -13.09
N ASP A 88 -0.67 -6.97 -12.73
CA ASP A 88 -0.23 -7.40 -11.40
C ASP A 88 -0.69 -6.40 -10.32
N ALA A 89 -0.74 -5.10 -10.60
CA ALA A 89 -1.30 -4.13 -9.65
C ALA A 89 -2.81 -4.34 -9.40
N ALA A 90 -3.57 -4.79 -10.40
CA ALA A 90 -4.99 -5.09 -10.22
C ALA A 90 -5.18 -6.36 -9.36
N ILE A 91 -4.39 -7.40 -9.61
CA ILE A 91 -4.40 -8.65 -8.82
C ILE A 91 -3.92 -8.35 -7.40
N GLY A 92 -2.82 -7.64 -7.25
CA GLY A 92 -2.25 -7.23 -5.96
C GLY A 92 -3.23 -6.39 -5.13
N GLY A 93 -3.97 -5.47 -5.76
CA GLY A 93 -5.03 -4.72 -5.09
C GLY A 93 -6.16 -5.61 -4.56
N GLN A 94 -6.54 -6.66 -5.29
CA GLN A 94 -7.52 -7.64 -4.82
C GLN A 94 -6.98 -8.49 -3.67
N LEU A 95 -5.70 -8.88 -3.73
CA LEU A 95 -5.02 -9.62 -2.67
C LEU A 95 -4.93 -8.80 -1.38
N ILE A 96 -4.52 -7.53 -1.47
CA ILE A 96 -4.49 -6.60 -0.33
C ILE A 96 -5.90 -6.45 0.27
N THR A 97 -6.90 -6.27 -0.59
CA THR A 97 -8.30 -6.14 -0.12
C THR A 97 -8.75 -7.39 0.62
N LYS A 98 -8.46 -8.58 0.08
CA LYS A 98 -8.80 -9.85 0.72
C LYS A 98 -8.12 -10.00 2.08
N LEU A 99 -6.82 -9.70 2.17
CA LEU A 99 -6.08 -9.78 3.43
C LEU A 99 -6.61 -8.76 4.44
N ALA A 100 -6.90 -7.53 4.03
CA ALA A 100 -7.50 -6.52 4.89
C ALA A 100 -8.85 -6.98 5.45
N THR A 101 -9.71 -7.59 4.64
CA THR A 101 -11.00 -8.16 5.10
C THR A 101 -10.81 -9.34 6.06
N MET A 102 -9.81 -10.19 5.82
CA MET A 102 -9.47 -11.28 6.75
C MET A 102 -9.01 -10.73 8.10
N LEU A 103 -8.17 -9.71 8.10
CA LEU A 103 -7.68 -9.04 9.31
C LEU A 103 -8.81 -8.29 10.04
N GLU A 104 -9.73 -7.65 9.33
CA GLU A 104 -10.90 -6.97 9.92
C GLU A 104 -11.86 -7.96 10.61
N SER A 105 -11.93 -9.20 10.12
CA SER A 105 -12.79 -10.25 10.70
C SER A 105 -12.25 -10.79 12.04
N ILE A 106 -11.01 -10.47 12.40
CA ILE A 106 -10.40 -10.86 13.67
C ILE A 106 -10.93 -9.91 14.76
N SER A 107 -11.60 -10.46 15.77
CA SER A 107 -12.09 -9.69 16.92
C SER A 107 -10.95 -9.00 17.69
N ASN A 108 -11.20 -7.77 18.14
CA ASN A 108 -10.26 -6.85 18.83
C ASN A 108 -9.56 -7.39 20.09
N GLU A 109 -9.96 -8.54 20.65
CA GLU A 109 -9.42 -9.02 21.93
C GLU A 109 -8.05 -9.70 21.82
N ASP A 110 -7.61 -10.13 20.62
CA ASP A 110 -6.34 -10.88 20.43
C ASP A 110 -5.57 -10.50 19.14
N VAL A 111 -5.60 -9.22 18.74
CA VAL A 111 -5.04 -8.75 17.45
C VAL A 111 -3.55 -9.12 17.26
N GLY A 112 -2.74 -9.04 18.31
CA GLY A 112 -1.29 -9.28 18.22
C GLY A 112 -0.91 -10.70 17.78
N CYS A 113 -1.53 -11.73 18.38
CA CYS A 113 -1.23 -13.13 18.03
C CYS A 113 -2.01 -13.61 16.80
N ASN A 114 -3.14 -12.99 16.48
CA ASN A 114 -3.99 -13.44 15.38
C ASN A 114 -3.52 -12.94 14.01
N VAL A 115 -2.83 -11.78 13.93
CA VAL A 115 -2.33 -11.25 12.65
C VAL A 115 -1.32 -12.20 12.00
N GLU A 116 -0.36 -12.74 12.76
CA GLU A 116 0.63 -13.70 12.22
C GLU A 116 -0.04 -14.98 11.70
N ASN A 117 -0.99 -15.55 12.46
CA ASN A 117 -1.74 -16.73 12.04
C ASN A 117 -2.52 -16.49 10.74
N THR A 118 -3.16 -15.34 10.61
CA THR A 118 -3.91 -14.97 9.41
C THR A 118 -2.99 -14.74 8.22
N ILE A 119 -1.81 -14.15 8.42
CA ILE A 119 -0.79 -14.02 7.38
C ILE A 119 -0.33 -15.40 6.92
N GLU A 120 -0.05 -16.34 7.83
CA GLU A 120 0.33 -17.71 7.46
C GLU A 120 -0.77 -18.44 6.67
N GLU A 121 -2.03 -18.31 7.08
CA GLU A 121 -3.16 -18.91 6.36
C GLU A 121 -3.29 -18.31 4.95
N PHE A 122 -3.17 -16.99 4.85
CA PHE A 122 -3.18 -16.29 3.57
C PHE A 122 -2.01 -16.70 2.66
N GLN A 123 -0.80 -16.85 3.21
CA GLN A 123 0.38 -17.32 2.47
C GLN A 123 0.18 -18.74 1.93
N LYS A 124 -0.42 -19.63 2.73
CA LYS A 124 -0.74 -21.01 2.31
C LYS A 124 -1.76 -21.03 1.16
N GLU A 125 -2.75 -20.13 1.19
CA GLU A 125 -3.80 -20.07 0.15
C GLU A 125 -3.31 -19.42 -1.15
N THR A 126 -2.51 -18.35 -1.05
CA THR A 126 -2.14 -17.49 -2.19
C THR A 126 -0.76 -17.78 -2.75
N ASN A 127 0.07 -18.55 -2.04
CA ASN A 127 1.47 -18.82 -2.36
C ASN A 127 2.31 -17.53 -2.56
N CYS A 128 1.89 -16.43 -1.95
CA CYS A 128 2.59 -15.15 -1.95
C CYS A 128 3.58 -15.08 -0.79
N SER A 129 4.78 -14.54 -1.03
CA SER A 129 5.70 -14.17 0.05
C SER A 129 5.22 -12.87 0.68
N ILE A 130 5.10 -12.86 2.01
CA ILE A 130 4.67 -11.69 2.78
C ILE A 130 5.73 -11.40 3.83
N LEU A 131 6.13 -10.13 3.93
CA LEU A 131 6.94 -9.66 5.05
C LEU A 131 6.03 -8.95 6.04
N HIS A 132 6.33 -9.10 7.32
CA HIS A 132 5.58 -8.47 8.40
C HIS A 132 6.55 -7.91 9.44
N SER A 133 6.28 -6.70 9.90
CA SER A 133 7.01 -6.07 11.00
C SER A 133 6.03 -5.32 11.88
N LEU A 134 6.26 -5.39 13.19
CA LEU A 134 5.55 -4.58 14.17
C LEU A 134 6.40 -3.34 14.47
N SER A 135 5.83 -2.16 14.22
CA SER A 135 6.42 -0.86 14.52
C SER A 135 5.53 -0.09 15.49
N TYR A 136 5.99 1.07 15.96
CA TYR A 136 5.26 1.89 16.92
C TYR A 136 5.31 3.37 16.51
N TYR A 137 4.18 4.07 16.68
CA TYR A 137 4.11 5.54 16.59
C TYR A 137 4.49 6.19 17.90
#